data_AF-A0A453L7A7-F1
#
_entry.id   AF-A0A453L7A7-F1
#
_cell.length_a   1.000
_cell.length_b   1.000
_cell.length_c   1.000
_cell.angle_alpha   90.00
_cell.angle_beta   90.00
_cell.angle_gamma   90.00
#
_symmetry.space_group_name_H-M   'P 1'
#
loop_
_entity.id
_entity.type
_entity.pdbx_description
1 polymer ?
#
loop_
_entity_poly.entity_id
_entity_poly.type
_entity_poly.pdbx_seq_one_letter_code
_entity_poly.pdbx_strand_id
1 'polypeptide(L)'
;MLYSCSRMTNSALITVAKNCSRITSFRLHICLHGSVDAVTGQPLDEGFGAIVRSCKGLRRLSMSGLLTDSVFLYIGMYAERLETLSVAFAGDSDDGMIYVLNGCKNLRKLEIRNCPFGNTALLAGTHRYEAMRSLWMSSCDITLGGCRSLAAAMPGLNVEVISQADGGANDAKKVEKLYVYRTLAGPRDDAPGFVSAL
;
A
#
# COMPACT_ATOMS: atom_id res chain seq x y z
N MET A 1 -0.38 -6.92 -17.53
CA MET A 1 -0.37 -5.63 -18.26
C MET A 1 -0.79 -4.51 -17.32
N LEU A 2 -0.26 -3.29 -17.46
CA LEU A 2 -0.70 -2.09 -16.72
C LEU A 2 -1.56 -1.28 -17.69
N TYR A 3 -2.78 -0.93 -17.30
CA TYR A 3 -3.68 -0.14 -18.13
C TYR A 3 -3.62 1.31 -17.69
N SER A 4 -3.36 2.21 -18.63
CA SER A 4 -3.28 3.64 -18.38
C SER A 4 -4.39 4.38 -19.13
N CYS A 5 -5.10 5.27 -18.44
CA CYS A 5 -6.20 6.04 -19.02
C CYS A 5 -6.32 7.42 -18.36
N SER A 6 -7.02 8.36 -19.00
CA SER A 6 -7.27 9.70 -18.44
C SER A 6 -8.57 9.81 -17.64
N ARG A 7 -9.53 8.90 -17.86
CA ARG A 7 -10.85 8.90 -17.22
C ARG A 7 -11.27 7.47 -16.88
N MET A 8 -12.01 7.31 -15.79
CA MET A 8 -12.61 6.05 -15.36
C MET A 8 -13.94 6.30 -14.66
N THR A 9 -14.80 5.28 -14.60
CA THR A 9 -16.06 5.31 -13.85
C THR A 9 -16.23 4.02 -13.03
N ASN A 10 -16.95 4.11 -11.93
CA ASN A 10 -17.38 2.96 -11.14
C ASN A 10 -18.19 1.99 -12.00
N SER A 11 -19.08 2.49 -12.86
CA SER A 11 -19.89 1.67 -13.76
C SER A 11 -19.04 0.81 -14.71
N ALA A 12 -17.95 1.36 -15.24
CA ALA A 12 -17.01 0.62 -16.08
C ALA A 12 -16.29 -0.47 -15.28
N LEU A 13 -15.77 -0.15 -14.10
CA LEU A 13 -15.12 -1.12 -13.21
C LEU A 13 -16.07 -2.25 -12.77
N ILE A 14 -17.32 -1.92 -12.42
CA ILE A 14 -18.37 -2.89 -12.08
C ILE A 14 -18.65 -3.81 -13.28
N THR A 15 -18.72 -3.24 -14.48
CA THR A 15 -18.94 -4.03 -15.71
C THR A 15 -17.79 -5.00 -15.96
N VAL A 16 -16.54 -4.57 -15.77
CA VAL A 16 -15.37 -5.45 -15.84
C VAL A 16 -15.47 -6.56 -14.79
N ALA A 17 -15.79 -6.21 -13.54
CA ALA A 17 -15.90 -7.18 -12.44
C ALA A 17 -16.94 -8.28 -12.74
N LYS A 18 -18.09 -7.90 -13.31
CA LYS A 18 -19.16 -8.83 -13.68
C LYS A 18 -18.77 -9.76 -14.82
N ASN A 19 -18.10 -9.24 -15.86
CA ASN A 19 -17.77 -10.01 -17.06
C ASN A 19 -16.45 -10.78 -16.96
N CYS A 20 -15.57 -10.40 -16.04
CA CYS A 20 -14.20 -10.92 -15.96
C CYS A 20 -13.83 -11.44 -14.56
N SER A 21 -14.66 -12.29 -13.96
CA SER A 21 -14.44 -12.84 -12.61
C SER A 21 -13.18 -13.69 -12.44
N ARG A 22 -12.54 -14.10 -13.54
CA ARG A 22 -11.29 -14.90 -13.55
C ARG A 22 -10.02 -14.04 -13.56
N ILE A 23 -10.12 -12.72 -13.45
CA ILE A 23 -8.94 -11.84 -13.39
C ILE A 23 -8.08 -12.20 -12.18
N THR A 24 -6.79 -12.42 -12.43
CA THR A 24 -5.77 -12.67 -11.40
C THR A 24 -4.84 -11.48 -11.19
N SER A 25 -4.76 -10.56 -12.16
CA SER A 25 -3.94 -9.35 -12.08
C SER A 25 -4.70 -8.19 -12.70
N PHE A 26 -5.16 -7.25 -11.86
CA PHE A 26 -5.81 -6.02 -12.30
C PHE A 26 -4.93 -4.83 -11.95
N ARG A 27 -4.49 -4.06 -12.94
CA ARG A 27 -3.62 -2.91 -12.70
C ARG A 27 -4.11 -1.73 -13.52
N LEU A 28 -4.64 -0.74 -12.84
CA LEU A 28 -5.15 0.48 -13.44
C LEU A 28 -4.38 1.69 -12.93
N HIS A 29 -3.98 2.56 -13.86
CA HIS A 29 -3.35 3.84 -13.59
C HIS A 29 -4.12 4.95 -14.32
N ILE A 30 -4.76 5.83 -13.56
CA ILE A 30 -5.46 7.01 -14.06
C ILE A 30 -4.48 8.17 -14.00
N CYS A 31 -4.19 8.77 -15.16
CA CYS A 31 -3.07 9.70 -15.32
C CYS A 31 -3.15 10.95 -14.43
N LEU A 32 -4.35 11.36 -14.02
CA LEU A 32 -4.55 12.50 -13.14
C LEU A 32 -4.80 12.02 -11.70
N HIS A 33 -3.95 12.46 -10.78
CA HIS A 33 -4.06 12.16 -9.35
C HIS A 33 -5.40 12.66 -8.79
N GLY A 34 -6.03 11.90 -7.89
CA GLY A 34 -7.33 12.27 -7.32
C GLY A 34 -8.49 12.30 -8.32
N SER A 35 -8.34 11.66 -9.49
CA SER A 35 -9.43 11.55 -10.46
C SER A 35 -10.65 10.85 -9.87
N VAL A 36 -11.75 11.57 -9.79
CA VAL A 36 -13.07 11.03 -9.43
C VAL A 36 -13.67 10.21 -10.58
N ASP A 37 -14.75 9.51 -10.28
CA ASP A 37 -15.64 8.97 -11.28
C ASP A 37 -16.03 10.06 -12.29
N ALA A 38 -15.68 9.83 -13.55
CA ALA A 38 -15.82 10.81 -14.62
C ALA A 38 -17.27 11.17 -14.98
N VAL A 39 -18.26 10.49 -14.39
CA VAL A 39 -19.70 10.72 -14.58
C VAL A 39 -20.35 11.17 -13.28
N THR A 40 -20.10 10.49 -12.16
CA THR A 40 -20.81 10.76 -10.90
C THR A 40 -20.07 11.73 -9.97
N GLY A 41 -18.80 12.01 -10.23
CA GLY A 41 -17.94 12.80 -9.35
C GLY A 41 -17.60 12.13 -8.01
N GLN A 42 -17.97 10.87 -7.81
CA GLN A 42 -17.71 10.11 -6.59
C GLN A 42 -16.30 9.48 -6.58
N PRO A 43 -15.78 9.08 -5.41
CA PRO A 43 -14.64 8.18 -5.34
C PRO A 43 -14.86 6.89 -6.14
N LEU A 44 -13.78 6.22 -6.54
CA LEU A 44 -13.82 4.97 -7.30
C LEU A 44 -13.92 3.71 -6.41
N ASP A 45 -14.32 3.87 -5.15
CA ASP A 45 -14.33 2.82 -4.13
C ASP A 45 -15.26 1.66 -4.51
N GLU A 46 -16.47 1.95 -5.00
CA GLU A 46 -17.44 0.92 -5.39
C GLU A 46 -16.98 0.13 -6.62
N GLY A 47 -16.29 0.79 -7.55
CA GLY A 47 -15.74 0.17 -8.75
C GLY A 47 -14.66 -0.84 -8.40
N PHE A 48 -13.65 -0.43 -7.64
CA PHE A 48 -12.61 -1.34 -7.17
C PHE A 48 -13.14 -2.36 -6.16
N GLY A 49 -14.10 -1.98 -5.32
CA GLY A 49 -14.87 -2.86 -4.45
C GLY A 49 -15.53 -4.00 -5.23
N ALA A 50 -16.19 -3.70 -6.34
CA ALA A 50 -16.77 -4.71 -7.22
C ALA A 50 -15.73 -5.65 -7.81
N ILE A 51 -14.56 -5.14 -8.20
CA ILE A 51 -13.43 -5.95 -8.71
C ILE A 51 -12.99 -6.97 -7.65
N VAL A 52 -12.71 -6.54 -6.42
CA VAL A 52 -12.24 -7.45 -5.36
C VAL A 52 -13.35 -8.38 -4.85
N ARG A 53 -14.61 -7.94 -4.87
CA ARG A 53 -15.77 -8.78 -4.54
C ARG A 53 -15.94 -9.91 -5.56
N SER A 54 -15.81 -9.62 -6.86
CA SER A 54 -16.11 -10.58 -7.94
C SER A 54 -14.91 -11.44 -8.33
N CYS A 55 -13.71 -10.87 -8.37
CA CYS A 55 -12.49 -11.53 -8.83
C CYS A 55 -11.78 -12.25 -7.68
N LYS A 56 -12.36 -13.35 -7.16
CA LYS A 56 -11.82 -14.09 -6.01
C LYS A 56 -10.43 -14.71 -6.23
N GLY A 57 -9.98 -14.80 -7.49
CA GLY A 57 -8.64 -15.25 -7.87
C GLY A 57 -7.59 -14.13 -7.95
N LEU A 58 -7.94 -12.89 -7.60
CA LEU A 58 -7.05 -11.74 -7.73
C LEU A 58 -5.81 -11.87 -6.83
N ARG A 59 -4.63 -11.86 -7.45
CA ARG A 59 -3.31 -11.93 -6.80
C ARG A 59 -2.54 -10.62 -6.88
N ARG A 60 -2.82 -9.77 -7.86
CA ARG A 60 -2.13 -8.48 -8.04
C ARG A 60 -3.12 -7.37 -8.34
N LEU A 61 -3.07 -6.31 -7.53
CA LEU A 61 -3.92 -5.13 -7.67
C LEU A 61 -3.06 -3.86 -7.68
N SER A 62 -3.30 -3.00 -8.65
CA SER A 62 -2.81 -1.62 -8.66
C SER A 62 -3.98 -0.68 -8.91
N MET A 63 -4.12 0.34 -8.07
CA MET A 63 -5.23 1.28 -8.11
C MET A 63 -4.75 2.72 -8.10
N SER A 64 -5.61 3.60 -8.59
CA SER A 64 -5.40 5.04 -8.74
C SER A 64 -6.75 5.73 -8.90
N GLY A 65 -6.79 7.04 -8.69
CA GLY A 65 -8.02 7.84 -8.67
C GLY A 65 -8.32 8.30 -7.25
N LEU A 66 -9.44 8.99 -7.04
CA LEU A 66 -9.92 9.32 -5.70
C LEU A 66 -10.43 8.05 -5.04
N LEU A 67 -9.82 7.68 -3.90
CA LEU A 67 -10.09 6.46 -3.17
C LEU A 67 -10.07 6.77 -1.67
N THR A 68 -11.11 6.34 -0.94
CA THR A 68 -11.26 6.52 0.51
C THR A 68 -10.83 5.26 1.27
N ASP A 69 -10.85 5.27 2.60
CA ASP A 69 -10.62 4.07 3.41
C ASP A 69 -11.60 2.93 3.08
N SER A 70 -12.76 3.24 2.49
CA SER A 70 -13.77 2.25 2.07
C SER A 70 -13.23 1.23 1.06
N VAL A 71 -12.39 1.63 0.09
CA VAL A 71 -11.83 0.67 -0.87
C VAL A 71 -10.92 -0.33 -0.17
N PHE A 72 -10.17 0.12 0.83
CA PHE A 72 -9.25 -0.72 1.57
C PHE A 72 -10.00 -1.66 2.52
N LEU A 73 -11.13 -1.23 3.09
CA LEU A 73 -12.05 -2.11 3.79
C LEU A 73 -12.54 -3.23 2.87
N TYR A 74 -12.98 -2.92 1.64
CA TYR A 74 -13.38 -3.95 0.68
C TYR A 74 -12.24 -4.89 0.30
N ILE A 75 -11.02 -4.36 0.13
CA ILE A 75 -9.82 -5.18 -0.11
C ILE A 75 -9.59 -6.14 1.07
N GLY A 76 -9.61 -5.64 2.30
CA GLY A 76 -9.46 -6.45 3.50
C GLY A 76 -10.53 -7.53 3.62
N MET A 77 -11.78 -7.22 3.28
CA MET A 77 -12.90 -8.16 3.37
C MET A 77 -12.90 -9.24 2.28
N TYR A 78 -12.47 -8.92 1.06
CA TYR A 78 -12.75 -9.78 -0.11
C TYR A 78 -11.51 -10.27 -0.86
N ALA A 79 -10.36 -9.61 -0.73
CA ALA A 79 -9.16 -9.90 -1.52
C ALA A 79 -8.20 -10.88 -0.81
N GLU A 80 -8.71 -11.98 -0.27
CA GLU A 80 -7.93 -12.93 0.56
C GLU A 80 -6.69 -13.52 -0.14
N ARG A 81 -6.74 -13.66 -1.47
CA ARG A 81 -5.65 -14.21 -2.30
C ARG A 81 -4.68 -13.16 -2.83
N LEU A 82 -4.84 -11.90 -2.43
CA LEU A 82 -4.01 -10.81 -2.92
C LEU A 82 -2.57 -10.97 -2.41
N GLU A 83 -1.62 -10.98 -3.32
CA GLU A 83 -0.19 -11.13 -3.04
C GLU A 83 0.58 -9.84 -3.24
N THR A 84 0.10 -8.96 -4.12
CA THR A 84 0.74 -7.67 -4.40
C THR A 84 -0.30 -6.57 -4.50
N LEU A 85 -0.16 -5.54 -3.67
CA LEU A 85 -0.96 -4.34 -3.71
C LEU A 85 -0.04 -3.13 -3.94
N SER A 86 -0.35 -2.33 -4.95
CA SER A 86 0.30 -1.04 -5.21
C SER A 86 -0.74 0.05 -5.22
N VAL A 87 -0.54 1.10 -4.42
CA VAL A 87 -1.49 2.21 -4.29
C VAL A 87 -0.74 3.54 -4.23
N ALA A 88 -1.30 4.56 -4.87
CA ALA A 88 -0.81 5.92 -4.75
C ALA A 88 -1.97 6.93 -4.61
N PHE A 89 -1.79 7.97 -3.79
CA PHE A 89 -2.75 9.06 -3.62
C PHE A 89 -4.16 8.60 -3.21
N ALA A 90 -4.23 7.78 -2.15
CA ALA A 90 -5.46 7.11 -1.73
C ALA A 90 -5.52 6.93 -0.21
N GLY A 91 -6.73 6.78 0.31
CA GLY A 91 -7.02 6.61 1.73
C GLY A 91 -7.19 7.94 2.44
N ASP A 92 -7.78 7.88 3.62
CA ASP A 92 -8.09 9.03 4.46
C ASP A 92 -7.36 8.95 5.81
N SER A 93 -7.11 7.74 6.30
CA SER A 93 -6.50 7.50 7.61
C SER A 93 -5.72 6.18 7.68
N ASP A 94 -5.08 5.94 8.84
CA ASP A 94 -4.39 4.68 9.13
C ASP A 94 -5.28 3.43 8.96
N ASP A 95 -6.59 3.56 9.13
CA ASP A 95 -7.55 2.46 9.03
C ASP A 95 -7.47 1.77 7.65
N GLY A 96 -7.26 2.52 6.58
CA GLY A 96 -7.13 1.97 5.24
C GLY A 96 -6.05 0.88 5.15
N MET A 97 -4.83 1.19 5.58
CA MET A 97 -3.75 0.20 5.59
C MET A 97 -3.98 -0.91 6.62
N ILE A 98 -4.59 -0.62 7.77
CA ILE A 98 -4.94 -1.61 8.79
C ILE A 98 -5.91 -2.67 8.22
N TYR A 99 -6.94 -2.28 7.46
CA TYR A 99 -7.87 -3.23 6.83
C TYR A 99 -7.15 -4.20 5.89
N VAL A 100 -6.21 -3.70 5.08
CA VAL A 100 -5.40 -4.55 4.18
C VAL A 100 -4.53 -5.51 4.99
N LEU A 101 -3.81 -4.98 5.98
CA LEU A 101 -2.91 -5.74 6.84
C LEU A 101 -3.62 -6.75 7.74
N ASN A 102 -4.93 -6.61 7.99
CA ASN A 102 -5.70 -7.62 8.71
C ASN A 102 -6.33 -8.65 7.76
N GLY A 103 -6.86 -8.19 6.62
CA GLY A 103 -7.63 -9.05 5.71
C GLY A 103 -6.81 -9.86 4.69
N CYS A 104 -5.77 -9.28 4.10
CA CYS A 104 -5.05 -9.87 2.95
C CYS A 104 -3.96 -10.90 3.36
N LYS A 105 -4.34 -12.05 3.89
CA LYS A 105 -3.41 -13.03 4.51
C LYS A 105 -2.29 -13.54 3.60
N ASN A 106 -2.47 -13.49 2.27
CA ASN A 106 -1.47 -13.92 1.28
C ASN A 106 -0.57 -12.78 0.77
N LEU A 107 -0.68 -11.58 1.35
CA LEU A 107 0.07 -10.41 0.89
C LEU A 107 1.57 -10.65 1.04
N ARG A 108 2.31 -10.45 -0.05
CA ARG A 108 3.77 -10.58 -0.11
C ARG A 108 4.45 -9.25 -0.37
N LYS A 109 3.82 -8.36 -1.12
CA LYS A 109 4.35 -7.04 -1.47
C LYS A 109 3.28 -5.98 -1.29
N LEU A 110 3.62 -4.95 -0.52
CA LEU A 110 2.78 -3.76 -0.35
C LEU A 110 3.61 -2.54 -0.72
N GLU A 111 3.14 -1.79 -1.72
CA GLU A 111 3.79 -0.59 -2.23
C GLU A 111 2.82 0.58 -2.10
N ILE A 112 3.14 1.55 -1.25
CA ILE A 112 2.28 2.68 -0.91
C ILE A 112 3.04 3.99 -1.19
N ARG A 113 2.36 4.94 -1.81
CA ARG A 113 2.94 6.26 -2.12
C ARG A 113 1.94 7.40 -1.92
N ASN A 114 2.34 8.49 -1.29
CA ASN A 114 1.48 9.67 -1.12
C ASN A 114 0.11 9.32 -0.49
N CYS A 115 0.11 8.48 0.55
CA CYS A 115 -1.09 8.09 1.30
C CYS A 115 -0.98 8.57 2.74
N PRO A 116 -2.08 8.96 3.40
CA PRO A 116 -2.09 9.45 4.78
C PRO A 116 -1.99 8.31 5.81
N PHE A 117 -1.07 7.38 5.57
CA PHE A 117 -0.79 6.26 6.47
C PHE A 117 0.50 6.58 7.25
N GLY A 118 0.41 6.50 8.56
CA GLY A 118 1.47 6.81 9.50
C GLY A 118 1.83 5.64 10.40
N ASN A 119 2.28 5.99 11.61
CA ASN A 119 2.89 5.03 12.53
C ASN A 119 1.91 3.97 13.04
N THR A 120 0.62 4.32 13.23
CA THR A 120 -0.39 3.36 13.71
C THR A 120 -0.60 2.25 12.69
N ALA A 121 -0.77 2.61 11.42
CA ALA A 121 -0.88 1.64 10.34
C ALA A 121 0.39 0.79 10.19
N LEU A 122 1.56 1.42 10.29
CA LEU A 122 2.84 0.72 10.21
C LEU A 122 2.96 -0.35 11.31
N LEU A 123 2.67 -0.01 12.56
CA LEU A 123 2.83 -0.92 13.70
C LEU A 123 1.71 -1.97 13.79
N ALA A 124 0.53 -1.70 13.25
CA ALA A 124 -0.55 -2.70 13.17
C ALA A 124 -0.15 -3.94 12.34
N GLY A 125 0.80 -3.80 11.40
CA GLY A 125 1.27 -4.87 10.53
C GLY A 125 2.34 -5.80 11.14
N THR A 126 2.79 -5.57 12.38
CA THR A 126 3.85 -6.36 13.03
C THR A 126 3.61 -7.87 12.98
N HIS A 127 2.36 -8.31 13.16
CA HIS A 127 1.95 -9.72 13.06
C HIS A 127 2.07 -10.33 11.66
N ARG A 128 2.40 -9.55 10.62
CA ARG A 128 2.38 -9.98 9.21
C ARG A 128 3.70 -9.79 8.47
N TYR A 129 4.55 -8.85 8.86
CA TYR A 129 5.72 -8.49 8.07
C TYR A 129 6.71 -9.63 7.83
N GLU A 130 6.81 -10.61 8.72
CA GLU A 130 7.64 -11.81 8.52
C GLU A 130 7.12 -12.75 7.43
N ALA A 131 5.80 -12.76 7.17
CA ALA A 131 5.20 -13.50 6.07
C ALA A 131 5.30 -12.75 4.74
N MET A 132 5.50 -11.43 4.79
CA MET A 132 5.68 -10.58 3.62
C MET A 132 7.11 -10.63 3.10
N ARG A 133 7.27 -10.39 1.80
CA ARG A 133 8.57 -10.19 1.18
C ARG A 133 9.07 -8.77 1.40
N SER A 134 8.19 -7.78 1.25
CA SER A 134 8.57 -6.38 1.43
C SER A 134 7.38 -5.44 1.59
N LEU A 135 7.61 -4.37 2.32
CA LEU A 135 6.78 -3.17 2.40
C LEU A 135 7.60 -1.98 1.89
N TRP A 136 7.04 -1.23 0.95
CA TRP A 136 7.58 0.05 0.50
C TRP A 136 6.57 1.15 0.81
N MET A 137 7.02 2.21 1.47
CA MET A 137 6.22 3.40 1.72
C MET A 137 7.03 4.64 1.35
N SER A 138 6.41 5.60 0.64
CA SER A 138 7.09 6.84 0.25
C SER A 138 6.13 8.02 0.30
N SER A 139 6.58 9.15 0.85
CA SER A 139 5.75 10.35 1.04
C SER A 139 4.47 10.03 1.82
N CYS A 140 4.61 9.26 2.91
CA CYS A 140 3.54 8.89 3.84
C CYS A 140 3.74 9.62 5.17
N ASP A 141 2.81 9.43 6.11
CA ASP A 141 2.83 10.10 7.42
C ASP A 141 3.65 9.35 8.49
N ILE A 142 4.60 8.53 8.03
CA ILE A 142 5.50 7.76 8.90
C ILE A 142 6.62 8.65 9.41
N THR A 143 6.91 8.53 10.70
CA THR A 143 8.02 9.26 11.33
C THR A 143 9.21 8.35 11.62
N LEU A 144 10.38 8.95 11.83
CA LEU A 144 11.59 8.22 12.20
C LEU A 144 11.41 7.40 13.48
N GLY A 145 10.70 7.95 14.48
CA GLY A 145 10.36 7.24 15.71
C GLY A 145 9.46 6.02 15.47
N GLY A 146 8.53 6.11 14.51
CA GLY A 146 7.72 4.98 14.06
C GLY A 146 8.58 3.86 13.45
N CYS A 147 9.53 4.23 12.59
CA CYS A 147 10.48 3.27 12.02
C CYS A 147 11.36 2.61 13.10
N ARG A 148 11.88 3.37 14.06
CA ARG A 148 12.65 2.82 15.20
C ARG A 148 11.82 1.87 16.05
N SER A 149 10.55 2.22 16.30
CA SER A 149 9.62 1.38 17.06
C SER A 149 9.37 0.05 16.34
N LEU A 150 9.23 0.09 15.01
CA LEU A 150 9.10 -1.14 14.21
C LEU A 150 10.37 -1.99 14.27
N ALA A 151 11.55 -1.39 14.10
CA ALA A 151 12.83 -2.10 14.15
C ALA A 151 13.05 -2.78 15.53
N ALA A 152 12.74 -2.06 16.61
CA ALA A 152 12.83 -2.59 17.98
C ALA A 152 11.83 -3.74 18.23
N ALA A 153 10.63 -3.66 17.67
CA ALA A 153 9.60 -4.70 17.82
C ALA A 153 9.90 -5.95 16.97
N MET A 154 10.59 -5.80 15.83
CA MET A 154 10.74 -6.84 14.82
C MET A 154 12.21 -6.96 14.35
N PRO A 155 13.12 -7.55 15.15
CA PRO A 155 14.55 -7.63 14.84
C PRO A 155 14.90 -8.52 13.64
N GLY A 156 13.96 -9.35 13.16
CA GLY A 156 14.11 -10.15 11.94
C GLY A 156 13.86 -9.37 10.63
N LEU A 157 13.55 -8.08 10.73
CA LEU A 157 13.32 -7.19 9.60
C LEU A 157 14.47 -6.20 9.45
N ASN A 158 14.90 -5.94 8.22
CA ASN A 158 15.65 -4.73 7.92
C ASN A 158 14.66 -3.60 7.70
N VAL A 159 14.81 -2.53 8.48
CA VAL A 159 14.02 -1.30 8.38
C VAL A 159 14.92 -0.21 7.82
N GLU A 160 14.82 0.05 6.52
CA GLU A 160 15.66 1.02 5.82
C GLU A 160 14.92 2.34 5.58
N VAL A 161 15.44 3.41 6.17
CA VAL A 161 15.01 4.78 5.90
C VAL A 161 15.89 5.35 4.79
N ILE A 162 15.27 5.79 3.70
CA ILE A 162 15.95 6.34 2.52
C ILE A 162 15.57 7.82 2.44
N SER A 163 16.51 8.72 2.76
CA SER A 163 16.31 10.17 2.79
C SER A 163 17.58 10.87 2.39
N GLN A 164 17.48 11.99 1.66
CA GLN A 164 18.62 12.88 1.53
C GLN A 164 19.03 13.38 2.92
N ALA A 165 20.34 13.37 3.18
CA ALA A 165 20.93 13.51 4.49
C ALA A 165 20.76 14.94 5.03
N ASP A 166 19.64 15.20 5.69
CA ASP A 166 19.42 16.46 6.41
C ASP A 166 19.15 16.21 7.89
N GLY A 167 20.09 16.66 8.71
CA GLY A 167 19.91 17.24 10.03
C GLY A 167 19.03 16.51 11.05
N GLY A 168 19.68 15.89 12.04
CA GLY A 168 19.14 15.59 13.36
C GLY A 168 18.23 14.36 13.46
N ALA A 169 18.54 13.46 14.39
CA ALA A 169 17.67 12.36 14.78
C ALA A 169 16.48 12.90 15.60
N ASN A 170 15.49 13.46 14.93
CA ASN A 170 14.21 13.82 15.53
C ASN A 170 13.17 12.75 15.20
N ASP A 171 12.65 12.07 16.22
CA ASP A 171 11.67 11.00 16.07
C ASP A 171 10.32 11.46 15.50
N ALA A 172 10.02 12.77 15.59
CA ALA A 172 8.82 13.37 14.99
C ALA A 172 9.00 13.68 13.48
N LYS A 173 10.21 13.60 12.93
CA LYS A 173 10.48 13.90 11.52
C LYS A 173 9.86 12.83 10.63
N LYS A 174 9.08 13.24 9.63
CA LYS A 174 8.55 12.34 8.60
C LYS A 174 9.68 11.80 7.72
N VAL A 175 9.63 10.51 7.40
CA VAL A 175 10.61 9.88 6.50
C VAL A 175 10.19 10.03 5.04
N GLU A 176 11.13 10.29 4.14
CA GLU A 176 10.84 10.42 2.71
C GLU A 176 10.40 9.07 2.13
N LYS A 177 11.19 8.03 2.42
CA LYS A 177 10.97 6.66 1.96
C LYS A 177 11.35 5.67 3.05
N LEU A 178 10.56 4.62 3.16
CA LEU A 178 10.76 3.49 4.05
C LEU A 178 10.71 2.21 3.22
N TYR A 179 11.71 1.37 3.38
CA TYR A 179 11.72 0.02 2.85
C TYR A 179 11.93 -0.99 3.97
N VAL A 180 10.94 -1.87 4.16
CA VAL A 180 10.98 -2.92 5.18
C VAL A 180 10.95 -4.27 4.48
N TYR A 181 11.87 -5.15 4.84
CA TYR A 181 11.90 -6.51 4.31
C TYR A 181 12.47 -7.49 5.33
N ARG A 182 11.95 -8.72 5.33
CA ARG A 182 12.49 -9.78 6.18
C ARG A 182 13.86 -10.22 5.66
N THR A 183 14.77 -10.56 6.57
CA THR A 183 16.09 -11.06 6.23
C THR A 183 16.56 -12.09 7.24
N LEU A 184 17.37 -13.05 6.79
CA LEU A 184 18.14 -13.94 7.67
C LEU A 184 19.61 -13.51 7.79
N ALA A 185 20.06 -12.61 6.91
CA ALA A 185 21.44 -12.13 6.87
C ALA A 185 21.67 -10.90 7.78
N GLY A 186 20.60 -10.29 8.29
CA GLY A 186 20.66 -9.02 9.00
C GLY A 186 20.86 -7.82 8.05
N PRO A 187 21.32 -6.67 8.57
CA PRO A 187 21.58 -5.46 7.79
C PRO A 187 22.61 -5.67 6.68
N ARG A 188 22.43 -5.00 5.55
CA ARG A 188 23.38 -5.04 4.43
C ARG A 188 24.57 -4.09 4.65
N ASP A 189 25.71 -4.46 4.11
CA ASP A 189 27.00 -3.74 4.22
C ASP A 189 27.25 -2.74 3.08
N ASP A 190 26.42 -2.75 2.04
CA ASP A 190 26.53 -1.91 0.85
C ASP A 190 25.60 -0.67 0.86
N ALA A 191 25.08 -0.31 2.03
CA ALA A 191 24.16 0.83 2.17
C ALA A 191 24.86 2.16 1.81
N PRO A 192 24.36 2.91 0.81
CA PRO A 192 24.91 4.23 0.51
C PRO A 192 24.53 5.21 1.63
N GLY A 193 25.27 6.33 1.76
CA GLY A 193 25.13 7.26 2.90
C GLY A 193 23.76 7.95 3.07
N PHE A 194 22.85 7.83 2.10
CA PHE A 194 21.46 8.31 2.20
C PHE A 194 20.46 7.24 2.68
N VAL A 195 20.97 6.05 3.03
CA VAL A 195 20.19 4.95 3.61
C VAL A 195 20.65 4.70 5.03
N SER A 196 19.70 4.74 5.96
CA SER A 196 19.91 4.35 7.36
C SER A 196 19.14 3.07 7.63
N ALA A 197 19.85 1.98 7.93
CA ALA A 197 19.26 0.77 8.50
C ALA A 197 19.07 0.98 10.02
N LEU A 198 17.85 0.75 10.51
CA LEU A 198 17.47 0.88 11.92
C LEU A 198 17.44 -0.46 12.64
#